data_AF-A0A6H9HG16-F1
#
_entry.id   AF-A0A6H9HG16-F1
#
_cell.length_a   1.000
_cell.length_b   1.000
_cell.length_c   1.000
_cell.angle_alpha   90.00
_cell.angle_beta   90.00
_cell.angle_gamma   90.00
#
_symmetry.space_group_name_H-M   'P 1'
#
loop_
_entity.id
_entity.type
_entity.pdbx_description
1 polymer ?
#
loop_
_entity_poly.entity_id
_entity_poly.type
_entity_poly.pdbx_seq_one_letter_code
_entity_poly.pdbx_strand_id
1 'polypeptide(L)'
;MIDGYLTALVVSPQFIPPEDWLRPIVGDGIAWAPDGSIEEAVRNTIFQRYSQIGATLSGGPKRYAPIYMRTDAGEVLLEDFANGFYLGMRLSIDEWKPHISNPEIGHPLTAILGHCTEMMPEDQRQNALRGQAGEILAQSWKVVPELIEMLHVRIGGARNVEIR
;
A
#
# COMPACT_ATOMS: atom_id res chain seq x y z
N MET A 1 5.53 4.67 -5.27
CA MET A 1 4.27 5.13 -5.91
C MET A 1 3.15 5.31 -4.88
N ILE A 2 2.34 6.37 -5.06
CA ILE A 2 1.28 6.79 -4.11
C ILE A 2 0.17 5.75 -3.89
N ASP A 3 -0.15 4.91 -4.87
CA ASP A 3 -1.24 3.93 -4.73
C ASP A 3 -0.94 2.89 -3.63
N GLY A 4 0.30 2.38 -3.57
CA GLY A 4 0.72 1.46 -2.53
C GLY A 4 0.65 2.11 -1.14
N TYR A 5 1.06 3.37 -1.06
CA TYR A 5 0.99 4.17 0.18
C TYR A 5 -0.44 4.34 0.67
N LEU A 6 -1.35 4.80 -0.18
CA LEU A 6 -2.76 4.95 0.15
C LEU A 6 -3.41 3.61 0.50
N THR A 7 -3.03 2.53 -0.19
CA THR A 7 -3.52 1.19 0.10
C THR A 7 -3.13 0.75 1.50
N ALA A 8 -1.85 0.91 1.89
CA ALA A 8 -1.38 0.57 3.23
C ALA A 8 -2.14 1.34 4.32
N LEU A 9 -2.46 2.61 4.10
CA LEU A 9 -3.29 3.40 5.03
C LEU A 9 -4.72 2.84 5.16
N VAL A 10 -5.35 2.47 4.03
CA VAL A 10 -6.70 1.91 4.02
C VAL A 10 -6.75 0.53 4.71
N VAL A 11 -5.72 -0.31 4.56
CA VAL A 11 -5.67 -1.62 5.23
C VAL A 11 -4.95 -1.63 6.58
N SER A 12 -4.51 -0.46 7.04
CA SER A 12 -3.76 -0.30 8.29
C SER A 12 -4.53 -0.83 9.51
N PRO A 13 -3.87 -1.47 10.49
CA PRO A 13 -4.47 -1.83 11.77
C PRO A 13 -5.03 -0.62 12.52
N GLN A 14 -4.42 0.55 12.35
CA GLN A 14 -4.80 1.80 13.00
C GLN A 14 -5.35 2.81 11.99
N PHE A 15 -6.34 3.61 12.38
CA PHE A 15 -6.72 4.80 11.62
C PHE A 15 -5.67 5.90 11.80
N ILE A 16 -5.15 6.42 10.69
CA ILE A 16 -4.19 7.52 10.68
C ILE A 16 -4.90 8.75 10.10
N PRO A 17 -4.94 9.87 10.83
CA PRO A 17 -5.58 11.09 10.34
C PRO A 17 -5.00 11.57 8.99
N PRO A 18 -5.84 12.07 8.07
CA PRO A 18 -5.43 12.65 6.79
C PRO A 18 -4.21 13.57 6.85
N GLU A 19 -4.17 14.47 7.82
CA GLU A 19 -3.10 15.44 8.01
C GLU A 19 -1.73 14.78 8.29
N ASP A 20 -1.73 13.65 8.99
CA ASP A 20 -0.51 12.97 9.43
C ASP A 20 0.13 12.17 8.29
N TRP A 21 -0.69 11.63 7.37
CA TRP A 21 -0.18 10.88 6.22
C TRP A 21 -0.07 11.72 4.95
N LEU A 22 -0.84 12.79 4.79
CA LEU A 22 -0.77 13.62 3.58
C LEU A 22 0.44 14.55 3.63
N ARG A 23 0.65 15.26 4.74
CA ARG A 23 1.74 16.26 4.86
C ARG A 23 3.13 15.68 4.50
N PRO A 24 3.53 14.47 4.92
CA PRO A 24 4.84 13.92 4.58
C PRO A 24 5.09 13.69 3.09
N ILE A 25 4.03 13.49 2.28
CA ILE A 25 4.17 13.15 0.86
C ILE A 25 3.99 14.35 -0.08
N VAL A 26 3.27 15.40 0.34
CA VAL A 26 3.00 16.58 -0.51
C VAL A 26 3.50 17.91 0.07
N GLY A 27 3.95 17.92 1.32
CA GLY A 27 4.38 19.14 2.03
C GLY A 27 3.21 20.07 2.41
N ASP A 28 3.53 21.14 3.14
CA ASP A 28 2.52 22.03 3.71
C ASP A 28 1.72 22.82 2.67
N GLY A 29 2.34 23.18 1.53
CA GLY A 29 1.68 23.96 0.49
C GLY A 29 0.46 23.25 -0.13
N ILE A 30 0.53 21.92 -0.26
CA ILE A 30 -0.59 21.12 -0.78
C ILE A 30 -1.49 20.65 0.37
N ALA A 31 -0.93 20.23 1.51
CA ALA A 31 -1.72 19.76 2.64
C ALA A 31 -2.72 20.83 3.12
N TRP A 32 -2.27 22.08 3.19
CA TRP A 32 -3.04 23.23 3.67
C TRP A 32 -3.45 24.20 2.56
N ALA A 33 -3.52 23.70 1.33
CA ALA A 33 -3.88 24.49 0.17
C ALA A 33 -5.24 25.22 0.38
N PRO A 34 -5.32 26.51 0.04
CA PRO A 34 -6.56 27.27 0.15
C PRO A 34 -7.58 26.79 -0.88
N ASP A 35 -8.86 26.99 -0.56
CA ASP A 35 -9.97 26.60 -1.43
C ASP A 35 -9.89 27.36 -2.78
N GLY A 36 -10.16 26.64 -3.87
CA GLY A 36 -10.10 27.11 -5.25
C GLY A 36 -8.71 27.06 -5.90
N SER A 37 -7.68 26.56 -5.21
CA SER A 37 -6.30 26.47 -5.74
C SER A 37 -6.05 25.20 -6.56
N ILE A 38 -4.97 25.21 -7.37
CA ILE A 38 -4.51 24.01 -8.09
C ILE A 38 -4.02 22.96 -7.10
N GLU A 39 -3.38 23.40 -6.03
CA GLU A 39 -2.88 22.56 -4.94
C GLU A 39 -4.02 21.86 -4.21
N GLU A 40 -5.17 22.52 -4.02
CA GLU A 40 -6.38 21.85 -3.54
C GLU A 40 -6.83 20.75 -4.50
N ALA A 41 -6.84 21.00 -5.81
CA ALA A 41 -7.25 19.98 -6.78
C ALA A 41 -6.34 18.73 -6.72
N VAL A 42 -5.04 18.92 -6.50
CA VAL A 42 -4.08 17.82 -6.27
C VAL A 42 -4.43 17.07 -4.97
N ARG A 43 -4.63 17.79 -3.86
CA ARG A 43 -5.04 17.20 -2.58
C ARG A 43 -6.34 16.39 -2.72
N ASN A 44 -7.35 16.95 -3.37
CA ASN A 44 -8.64 16.31 -3.58
C ASN A 44 -8.53 15.06 -4.45
N THR A 45 -7.64 15.06 -5.44
CA THR A 45 -7.36 13.86 -6.27
C THR A 45 -6.78 12.73 -5.41
N ILE A 46 -5.87 13.04 -4.49
CA ILE A 46 -5.28 12.06 -3.56
C ILE A 46 -6.37 11.50 -2.64
N PHE A 47 -7.20 12.36 -2.04
CA PHE A 47 -8.31 11.91 -1.19
C PHE A 47 -9.38 11.12 -1.95
N GLN A 48 -9.66 11.49 -3.20
CA GLN A 48 -10.56 10.72 -4.05
C GLN A 48 -10.01 9.32 -4.29
N ARG A 49 -8.71 9.18 -4.56
CA ARG A 49 -8.10 7.86 -4.75
C ARG A 49 -8.11 7.05 -3.45
N TYR A 50 -7.77 7.65 -2.31
CA TYR A 50 -7.86 7.02 -0.99
C TYR A 50 -9.28 6.48 -0.71
N SER A 51 -10.28 7.32 -0.93
CA SER A 51 -11.70 6.96 -0.73
C SER A 51 -12.16 5.88 -1.70
N GLN A 52 -11.70 5.93 -2.96
CA GLN A 52 -12.00 4.90 -3.97
C GLN A 52 -11.44 3.53 -3.55
N ILE A 53 -10.20 3.48 -3.05
CA ILE A 53 -9.60 2.22 -2.55
C ILE A 53 -10.48 1.65 -1.43
N GLY A 54 -10.81 2.46 -0.42
CA GLY A 54 -11.71 2.06 0.67
C GLY A 54 -13.06 1.53 0.17
N ALA A 55 -13.71 2.26 -0.73
CA ALA A 55 -15.00 1.88 -1.30
C ALA A 55 -14.93 0.57 -2.09
N THR A 56 -13.85 0.33 -2.86
CA THR A 56 -13.67 -0.93 -3.59
C THR A 56 -13.48 -2.12 -2.64
N LEU A 57 -12.68 -1.95 -1.59
CA LEU A 57 -12.40 -3.01 -0.60
C LEU A 57 -13.63 -3.34 0.25
N SER A 58 -14.43 -2.33 0.61
CA SER A 58 -15.69 -2.55 1.33
C SER A 58 -16.84 -3.04 0.43
N GLY A 59 -16.69 -2.92 -0.89
CA GLY A 59 -17.74 -3.24 -1.88
C GLY A 59 -17.91 -4.72 -2.18
N GLY A 60 -17.14 -5.61 -1.54
CA GLY A 60 -17.14 -7.06 -1.77
C GLY A 60 -15.90 -7.56 -2.54
N PRO A 61 -15.76 -8.89 -2.69
CA PRO A 61 -14.56 -9.51 -3.23
C PRO A 61 -14.34 -9.20 -4.72
N LYS A 62 -13.07 -9.25 -5.15
CA LYS A 62 -12.62 -9.06 -6.54
C LYS A 62 -12.97 -7.70 -7.14
N ARG A 63 -12.99 -6.65 -6.31
CA ARG A 63 -13.32 -5.27 -6.75
C ARG A 63 -12.15 -4.33 -6.64
N TYR A 64 -11.19 -4.64 -5.77
CA TYR A 64 -10.01 -3.82 -5.64
C TYR A 64 -9.06 -4.00 -6.84
N ALA A 65 -8.67 -2.87 -7.43
CA ALA A 65 -7.75 -2.81 -8.57
C ALA A 65 -6.61 -1.82 -8.25
N PRO A 66 -5.42 -2.32 -7.90
CA PRO A 66 -4.24 -1.48 -7.70
C PRO A 66 -3.80 -0.85 -9.03
N ILE A 67 -3.31 0.37 -8.95
CA ILE A 67 -2.58 1.00 -10.05
C ILE A 67 -1.13 0.54 -9.93
N TYR A 68 -0.51 0.14 -11.05
CA TYR A 68 0.91 -0.19 -11.11
C TYR A 68 1.61 0.63 -12.18
N MET A 69 2.87 0.97 -11.93
CA MET A 69 3.75 1.43 -13.00
C MET A 69 4.06 0.28 -13.95
N ARG A 70 4.34 0.63 -15.20
CA ARG A 70 4.69 -0.33 -16.24
C ARG A 70 5.87 0.17 -17.06
N THR A 71 6.70 -0.75 -17.54
CA THR A 71 7.69 -0.45 -18.57
C THR A 71 7.00 -0.16 -19.91
N ASP A 72 7.76 0.37 -20.88
CA ASP A 72 7.26 0.56 -22.25
C ASP A 72 6.85 -0.76 -22.93
N ALA A 73 7.43 -1.88 -22.48
CA ALA A 73 7.05 -3.23 -22.92
C ALA A 73 5.79 -3.77 -22.23
N GLY A 74 5.20 -3.00 -21.30
CA GLY A 74 3.98 -3.35 -20.57
C GLY A 74 4.19 -4.19 -19.31
N GLU A 75 5.44 -4.47 -18.94
CA GLU A 75 5.78 -5.26 -17.75
C GLU A 75 5.43 -4.48 -16.48
N VAL A 76 4.86 -5.17 -15.48
CA VAL A 76 4.46 -4.53 -14.21
C VAL A 76 5.68 -4.29 -13.34
N LEU A 77 5.84 -3.04 -12.88
CA LEU A 77 6.83 -2.64 -11.89
C LEU A 77 6.19 -2.61 -10.51
N LEU A 78 6.25 -3.74 -9.80
CA LEU A 78 5.65 -3.86 -8.46
C LEU A 78 6.48 -3.14 -7.38
N GLU A 79 7.77 -2.91 -7.63
CA GLU A 79 8.70 -2.22 -6.73
C GLU A 79 8.15 -0.89 -6.20
N ASP A 80 7.65 -0.04 -7.08
CA ASP A 80 7.13 1.27 -6.68
C ASP A 80 5.89 1.17 -5.78
N PHE A 81 5.01 0.21 -6.05
CA PHE A 81 3.87 -0.07 -5.20
C PHE A 81 4.34 -0.57 -3.84
N ALA A 82 5.28 -1.52 -3.81
CA ALA A 82 5.83 -2.09 -2.58
C ALA A 82 6.53 -1.06 -1.70
N ASN A 83 7.36 -0.18 -2.29
CA ASN A 83 8.00 0.93 -1.60
C ASN A 83 6.96 1.88 -0.99
N GLY A 84 5.92 2.25 -1.77
CA GLY A 84 4.81 3.06 -1.26
C GLY A 84 4.07 2.39 -0.10
N PHE A 85 3.75 1.10 -0.26
CA PHE A 85 3.06 0.30 0.74
C PHE A 85 3.84 0.25 2.06
N TYR A 86 5.15 -0.02 1.98
CA TYR A 86 6.03 -0.02 3.15
C TYR A 86 6.11 1.36 3.82
N LEU A 87 6.20 2.46 3.06
CA LEU A 87 6.16 3.82 3.62
C LEU A 87 4.85 4.10 4.37
N GLY A 88 3.71 3.60 3.88
CA GLY A 88 2.43 3.73 4.58
C GLY A 88 2.38 2.88 5.86
N MET A 89 2.88 1.63 5.81
CA MET A 89 2.99 0.77 7.00
C MET A 89 3.85 1.42 8.09
N ARG A 90 4.92 2.11 7.71
CA ARG A 90 5.86 2.75 8.64
C ARG A 90 5.23 3.79 9.56
N LEU A 91 4.11 4.39 9.15
CA LEU A 91 3.39 5.36 9.98
C LEU A 91 2.73 4.73 11.23
N SER A 92 2.52 3.41 11.23
CA SER A 92 1.92 2.67 12.35
C SER A 92 2.61 1.31 12.55
N ILE A 93 3.93 1.25 12.29
CA ILE A 93 4.63 -0.04 12.18
C ILE A 93 4.52 -0.90 13.45
N ASP A 94 4.41 -0.26 14.61
CA ASP A 94 4.22 -0.95 15.88
C ASP A 94 2.91 -1.74 15.92
N GLU A 95 1.84 -1.19 15.35
CA GLU A 95 0.54 -1.87 15.22
C GLU A 95 0.56 -2.98 14.16
N TRP A 96 1.46 -2.89 13.18
CA TRP A 96 1.67 -3.96 12.20
C TRP A 96 2.42 -5.16 12.78
N LYS A 97 3.25 -5.00 13.83
CA LYS A 97 4.13 -6.06 14.37
C LYS A 97 3.39 -7.37 14.72
N PRO A 98 2.25 -7.35 15.45
CA PRO A 98 1.51 -8.58 15.78
C PRO A 98 1.03 -9.31 14.53
N HIS A 99 0.59 -8.57 13.50
CA HIS A 99 0.13 -9.12 12.23
C HIS A 99 1.27 -9.68 11.39
N ILE A 100 2.42 -8.98 11.33
CA ILE A 100 3.62 -9.48 10.64
C ILE A 100 4.13 -10.77 11.30
N SER A 101 4.00 -10.89 12.62
CA SER A 101 4.42 -12.07 13.38
C SER A 101 3.46 -13.26 13.22
N ASN A 102 2.22 -13.02 12.77
CA ASN A 102 1.27 -14.08 12.44
C ASN A 102 1.59 -14.66 11.05
N PRO A 103 1.96 -15.95 10.94
CA PRO A 103 2.30 -16.57 9.64
C PRO A 103 1.20 -16.46 8.57
N GLU A 104 -0.08 -16.43 8.96
CA GLU A 104 -1.20 -16.30 8.02
C GLU A 104 -1.29 -14.93 7.34
N ILE A 105 -0.64 -13.92 7.91
CA ILE A 105 -0.61 -12.54 7.38
C ILE A 105 0.81 -12.18 6.93
N GLY A 106 1.81 -12.48 7.76
CA GLY A 106 3.22 -12.21 7.52
C GLY A 106 3.78 -12.92 6.29
N HIS A 107 3.49 -14.22 6.08
CA HIS A 107 3.99 -14.91 4.90
C HIS A 107 3.38 -14.34 3.61
N PRO A 108 2.06 -14.14 3.47
CA PRO A 108 1.51 -13.48 2.29
C PRO A 108 2.09 -12.08 2.06
N LEU A 109 2.31 -11.27 3.11
CA LEU A 109 2.87 -9.92 2.99
C LEU A 109 4.23 -9.88 2.26
N THR A 110 5.00 -10.98 2.29
CA THR A 110 6.26 -11.09 1.54
C THR A 110 6.08 -10.96 0.03
N ALA A 111 4.88 -11.25 -0.52
CA ALA A 111 4.59 -11.04 -1.94
C ALA A 111 4.57 -9.56 -2.36
N ILE A 112 4.32 -8.66 -1.41
CA ILE A 112 4.48 -7.21 -1.61
C ILE A 112 5.88 -6.80 -1.16
N LEU A 113 6.23 -7.08 0.10
CA LEU A 113 7.44 -6.54 0.74
C LEU A 113 8.74 -7.10 0.17
N GLY A 114 8.70 -8.27 -0.48
CA GLY A 114 9.86 -8.81 -1.22
C GLY A 114 10.29 -7.94 -2.41
N HIS A 115 9.41 -7.04 -2.88
CA HIS A 115 9.71 -6.05 -3.90
C HIS A 115 10.12 -4.69 -3.33
N CYS A 116 10.10 -4.52 -2.00
CA CYS A 116 10.46 -3.26 -1.36
C CYS A 116 12.00 -3.11 -1.33
N THR A 117 12.52 -2.08 -1.97
CA THR A 117 13.95 -1.78 -2.02
C THR A 117 14.43 -1.01 -0.81
N GLU A 118 13.53 -0.35 -0.10
CA GLU A 118 13.83 0.39 1.12
C GLU A 118 14.17 -0.54 2.31
N MET A 119 13.90 -1.85 2.19
CA MET A 119 14.13 -2.83 3.25
C MET A 119 15.49 -3.53 3.17
N MET A 120 16.16 -3.54 2.00
CA MET A 120 17.41 -4.28 1.80
C MET A 120 18.35 -3.60 0.79
N PRO A 121 19.68 -3.69 0.99
CA PRO A 121 20.68 -3.29 0.01
C PRO A 121 20.50 -3.98 -1.36
N GLU A 122 20.91 -3.30 -2.44
CA GLU A 122 20.70 -3.75 -3.83
C GLU A 122 21.36 -5.11 -4.14
N ASP A 123 22.56 -5.34 -3.65
CA ASP A 123 23.31 -6.60 -3.85
C ASP A 123 22.61 -7.80 -3.20
N GLN A 124 22.06 -7.62 -2.01
CA GLN A 124 21.27 -8.65 -1.32
C GLN A 124 19.97 -8.94 -2.08
N ARG A 125 19.32 -7.91 -2.60
CA ARG A 125 18.11 -8.01 -3.42
C ARG A 125 18.37 -8.78 -4.72
N GLN A 126 19.42 -8.43 -5.45
CA GLN A 126 19.80 -9.09 -6.71
C GLN A 126 20.09 -10.58 -6.50
N ASN A 127 20.69 -10.96 -5.37
CA ASN A 127 20.91 -12.36 -5.03
C ASN A 127 19.60 -13.10 -4.71
N ALA A 128 18.66 -12.47 -4.00
CA ALA A 128 17.34 -13.04 -3.72
C ALA A 128 16.46 -13.22 -4.97
N LEU A 129 16.71 -12.42 -6.01
CA LEU A 129 15.98 -12.45 -7.29
C LEU A 129 16.51 -13.51 -8.27
N ARG A 130 17.54 -14.29 -7.93
CA ARG A 130 18.12 -15.29 -8.85
C ARG A 130 17.28 -16.57 -8.91
N GLY A 131 17.18 -17.15 -10.11
CA GLY A 131 16.54 -18.44 -10.35
C GLY A 131 15.01 -18.39 -10.17
N GLN A 132 14.43 -19.49 -9.69
CA GLN A 132 12.98 -19.67 -9.56
C GLN A 132 12.30 -18.62 -8.65
N ALA A 133 13.03 -18.06 -7.68
CA ALA A 133 12.54 -16.99 -6.81
C ALA A 133 12.22 -15.71 -7.61
N GLY A 134 13.04 -15.36 -8.61
CA GLY A 134 12.81 -14.21 -9.48
C GLY A 134 11.57 -14.35 -10.35
N GLU A 135 11.30 -15.54 -10.89
CA GLU A 135 10.12 -15.80 -11.71
C GLU A 135 8.81 -15.69 -10.90
N ILE A 136 8.81 -16.21 -9.67
CA ILE A 136 7.68 -16.09 -8.74
C ILE A 136 7.47 -14.62 -8.36
N LEU A 137 8.55 -13.89 -8.09
CA LEU A 137 8.49 -12.46 -7.78
C LEU A 137 7.93 -11.67 -8.97
N ALA A 138 8.33 -11.97 -10.21
CA ALA A 138 7.83 -11.30 -11.43
C ALA A 138 6.31 -11.44 -11.63
N GLN A 139 5.67 -12.45 -11.06
CA GLN A 139 4.22 -12.67 -11.13
C GLN A 139 3.47 -12.25 -9.85
N SER A 140 4.18 -11.78 -8.82
CA SER A 140 3.59 -11.44 -7.52
C SER A 140 2.49 -10.37 -7.63
N TRP A 141 2.59 -9.47 -8.61
CA TRP A 141 1.57 -8.43 -8.83
C TRP A 141 0.16 -9.00 -9.07
N LYS A 142 0.04 -10.24 -9.58
CA LYS A 142 -1.25 -10.89 -9.82
C LYS A 142 -1.98 -11.27 -8.54
N VAL A 143 -1.26 -11.56 -7.47
CA VAL A 143 -1.85 -11.98 -6.18
C VAL A 143 -2.08 -10.81 -5.23
N VAL A 144 -1.47 -9.65 -5.50
CA VAL A 144 -1.60 -8.46 -4.65
C VAL A 144 -3.06 -8.01 -4.46
N PRO A 145 -3.94 -7.97 -5.47
CA PRO A 145 -5.33 -7.54 -5.25
C PRO A 145 -6.06 -8.40 -4.19
N GLU A 146 -5.98 -9.72 -4.33
CA GLU A 146 -6.60 -10.68 -3.39
C GLU A 146 -5.96 -10.59 -2.00
N LEU A 147 -4.65 -10.36 -1.95
CA LEU A 147 -3.93 -10.16 -0.71
C LEU A 147 -4.37 -8.88 0.02
N ILE A 148 -4.54 -7.75 -0.68
CA ILE A 148 -5.03 -6.51 -0.07
C ILE A 148 -6.46 -6.69 0.44
N GLU A 149 -7.32 -7.39 -0.31
CA GLU A 149 -8.67 -7.74 0.16
C GLU A 149 -8.62 -8.59 1.44
N MET A 150 -7.72 -9.58 1.51
CA MET A 150 -7.49 -10.38 2.72
C MET A 150 -7.04 -9.50 3.90
N LEU A 151 -6.07 -8.60 3.69
CA LEU A 151 -5.61 -7.68 4.74
C LEU A 151 -6.73 -6.75 5.20
N HIS A 152 -7.56 -6.24 4.28
CA HIS A 152 -8.70 -5.40 4.64
C HIS A 152 -9.68 -6.14 5.55
N VAL A 153 -10.00 -7.40 5.25
CA VAL A 153 -10.91 -8.22 6.07
C VAL A 153 -10.29 -8.59 7.42
N ARG A 154 -9.00 -8.97 7.44
CA ARG A 154 -8.34 -9.55 8.62
C ARG A 154 -7.77 -8.51 9.58
N ILE A 155 -7.43 -7.33 9.07
CA ILE A 155 -6.78 -6.23 9.81
C ILE A 155 -7.71 -5.03 9.84
N GLY A 156 -8.05 -4.48 8.68
CA GLY A 156 -8.83 -3.25 8.56
C GLY A 156 -10.25 -3.36 9.15
N GLY A 157 -10.85 -4.54 9.07
CA GLY A 157 -12.17 -4.85 9.63
C GLY A 157 -12.24 -4.81 11.16
N ALA A 158 -11.11 -4.94 11.86
CA ALA A 158 -11.06 -4.83 13.32
C ALA A 158 -11.40 -3.42 13.81
N ARG A 159 -11.10 -2.37 13.03
CA ARG A 159 -11.45 -0.97 13.35
C ARG A 159 -12.95 -0.70 13.39
N ASN A 160 -13.77 -1.50 12.70
CA ASN A 160 -15.23 -1.35 12.68
C ASN A 160 -15.92 -1.99 13.89
N VAL A 161 -15.20 -2.75 14.73
CA VAL A 161 -15.74 -3.42 15.91
C VAL A 161 -15.68 -2.53 17.15
N GLU A 162 -14.74 -1.59 17.21
CA GLU A 162 -14.52 -0.70 18.36
C GLU A 162 -15.41 0.56 18.39
N ILE A 163 -16.22 0.80 17.34
CA ILE A 163 -17.18 1.91 17.26
C ILE A 163 -18.63 1.40 17.40
N ARG A 164 -18.87 0.45 18.31
CA ARG A 164 -20.23 0.00 18.68
C ARG A 164 -20.49 0.17 20.16
#